data_AF-A0A7W8HAK6-F1
#
_entry.id   AF-A0A7W8HAK6-F1
#
_cell.length_a   1.000
_cell.length_b   1.000
_cell.length_c   1.000
_cell.angle_alpha   90.00
_cell.angle_beta   90.00
_cell.angle_gamma   90.00
#
_symmetry.space_group_name_H-M   'P 1'
#
loop_
_entity.id
_entity.type
_entity.pdbx_description
1 polymer ?
#
loop_
_entity_poly.entity_id
_entity_poly.type
_entity_poly.pdbx_seq_one_letter_code
_entity_poly.pdbx_strand_id
1 'polypeptide(L)' 'MKQGKESGGFAPNWIGQFYALFQWIYKMSSKEVVKLLPVEFMFEAYPGLHDLDLQVAVCKMGEQCGLNMR' A
#
# COMPACT_ATOMS: atom_id res chain seq x y z
N MET A 1 -4.50 31.39 6.38
CA MET A 1 -3.52 30.28 6.50
C MET A 1 -3.19 29.82 5.09
N LYS A 2 -1.92 29.88 4.67
CA LYS A 2 -1.52 29.45 3.32
C LYS A 2 -1.70 27.92 3.25
N GLN A 3 -2.54 27.43 2.34
CA GLN A 3 -2.66 26.00 2.06
C GLN A 3 -1.29 25.51 1.57
N GLY A 4 -0.56 24.81 2.43
CA GLY A 4 0.66 24.12 2.06
C GLY A 4 0.33 23.06 1.03
N LYS A 5 0.76 23.28 -0.22
CA LYS A 5 0.77 22.27 -1.30
C LYS A 5 1.86 21.23 -1.01
N GLU A 6 1.77 20.52 0.10
CA GLU A 6 2.73 19.47 0.50
C GLU A 6 2.13 18.07 0.34
N SER A 7 0.85 17.96 -0.01
CA SER A 7 0.06 16.73 0.04
C SER A 7 0.33 15.73 -1.09
N GLY A 8 1.17 16.06 -2.09
CA GLY A 8 1.44 15.17 -3.23
C GLY A 8 2.49 14.08 -2.98
N GLY A 9 3.40 14.27 -2.02
CA GLY A 9 4.54 13.37 -1.78
C GLY A 9 4.27 12.23 -0.80
N PHE A 10 3.28 12.39 0.09
CA PHE A 10 2.98 11.42 1.15
C PHE A 10 2.39 10.13 0.60
N ALA A 11 1.40 10.23 -0.30
CA ALA A 11 0.78 9.07 -0.93
C ALA A 11 1.78 8.19 -1.72
N PRO A 12 2.57 8.70 -2.68
CA PRO A 12 3.52 7.87 -3.40
C PRO A 12 4.61 7.28 -2.50
N ASN A 13 5.09 8.01 -1.48
CA ASN A 13 6.09 7.49 -0.54
C ASN A 13 5.52 6.38 0.35
N TRP A 14 4.29 6.54 0.84
CA TRP A 14 3.61 5.51 1.64
C TRP A 14 3.29 4.27 0.78
N ILE A 15 2.81 4.46 -0.44
CA ILE A 15 2.53 3.37 -1.40
C ILE A 15 3.82 2.59 -1.69
N GLY A 16 4.95 3.27 -1.89
CA GLY A 16 6.25 2.60 -2.07
C GLY A 16 6.65 1.72 -0.88
N GLN A 17 6.48 2.22 0.35
CA GLN A 17 6.73 1.44 1.57
C GLN A 17 5.76 0.25 1.68
N PHE A 18 4.49 0.45 1.31
CA PHE A 18 3.49 -0.61 1.28
C PHE A 18 3.91 -1.74 0.32
N TYR A 19 4.29 -1.43 -0.92
CA TYR A 19 4.74 -2.45 -1.88
C TYR A 19 5.96 -3.22 -1.36
N ALA A 20 6.97 -2.52 -0.85
CA ALA A 20 8.17 -3.15 -0.33
C ALA A 20 7.85 -4.14 0.81
N LEU A 21 6.99 -3.73 1.77
CA LEU A 21 6.59 -4.58 2.88
C LEU A 21 5.72 -5.75 2.41
N PHE A 22 4.76 -5.51 1.51
CA PHE A 22 3.90 -6.54 0.95
C PHE A 22 4.71 -7.63 0.21
N GLN A 23 5.66 -7.21 -0.62
CA GLN A 23 6.59 -8.12 -1.31
C GLN A 23 7.40 -8.96 -0.33
N TRP A 24 7.89 -8.34 0.74
CA TRP A 24 8.70 -9.02 1.74
C TRP A 24 7.91 -10.03 2.57
N ILE A 25 6.68 -9.70 2.98
CA ILE A 25 5.79 -10.57 3.77
C ILE A 25 5.32 -11.76 2.93
N TYR A 26 4.79 -11.51 1.73
CA TYR A 26 4.18 -12.56 0.89
C TYR A 26 5.16 -13.23 -0.07
N LYS A 27 6.45 -12.86 -0.02
CA LYS A 27 7.53 -13.37 -0.91
C LYS A 27 7.15 -13.28 -2.40
N MET A 28 6.53 -12.17 -2.78
CA MET A 28 5.96 -11.95 -4.09
C MET A 28 6.83 -11.00 -4.93
N SER A 29 6.96 -11.26 -6.22
CA SER A 29 7.70 -10.37 -7.12
C SER A 29 6.96 -9.04 -7.36
N SER A 30 7.69 -7.96 -7.68
CA SER A 30 7.05 -6.64 -7.91
C SER A 30 5.99 -6.71 -9.01
N LYS A 31 6.23 -7.54 -10.04
CA LYS A 31 5.30 -7.75 -11.15
C LYS A 31 3.99 -8.39 -10.70
N GLU A 32 4.06 -9.36 -9.79
CA GLU A 32 2.88 -10.01 -9.25
C GLU A 32 2.11 -9.08 -8.31
N VAL A 33 2.81 -8.32 -7.45
CA VAL A 33 2.13 -7.37 -6.55
C VAL A 33 1.44 -6.26 -7.34
N VAL A 34 2.08 -5.69 -8.36
CA VAL A 34 1.44 -4.65 -9.19
C VAL A 34 0.27 -5.20 -10.02
N LYS A 35 0.31 -6.48 -10.39
CA LYS A 35 -0.82 -7.14 -11.08
C LYS A 35 -1.99 -7.38 -10.12
N LEU A 36 -1.71 -7.74 -8.86
CA LEU A 36 -2.71 -7.98 -7.83
C LEU A 36 -3.31 -6.68 -7.29
N LEU A 37 -2.45 -5.69 -7.04
CA LEU A 37 -2.75 -4.37 -6.50
C LEU A 37 -2.19 -3.35 -7.48
N PRO A 38 -2.98 -2.89 -8.47
CA PRO A 38 -2.57 -1.84 -9.38
C PRO A 38 -2.28 -0.52 -8.65
N VAL A 39 -1.36 0.28 -9.18
CA VAL A 39 -0.96 1.55 -8.55
C VAL A 39 -2.13 2.52 -8.45
N GLU A 40 -2.98 2.57 -9.48
CA GLU A 40 -4.19 3.41 -9.49
C GLU A 40 -5.13 3.04 -8.33
N PHE A 41 -5.37 1.74 -8.12
CA PHE A 41 -6.14 1.24 -6.97
C PHE A 41 -5.50 1.64 -5.64
N MET A 42 -4.17 1.57 -5.52
CA MET A 42 -3.48 1.97 -4.29
C MET A 42 -3.64 3.46 -3.98
N PHE A 43 -3.72 4.32 -5.00
CA PHE A 43 -4.03 5.74 -4.80
C PHE A 43 -5.48 5.98 -4.36
N GLU A 44 -6.43 5.21 -4.89
CA GLU A 44 -7.84 5.26 -4.45
C GLU A 44 -8.02 4.72 -3.03
N ALA A 45 -7.27 3.68 -2.66
CA ALA A 45 -7.32 3.06 -1.34
C ALA A 45 -6.51 3.83 -0.28
N TYR A 46 -5.56 4.68 -0.69
CA TYR A 46 -4.68 5.44 0.20
C TYR A 46 -5.42 6.18 1.33
N PRO A 47 -6.50 6.96 1.09
CA PRO A 47 -7.22 7.66 2.15
C PRO A 47 -7.75 6.72 3.25
N GLY A 48 -8.12 5.48 2.92
CA GLY A 48 -8.62 4.51 3.90
C GLY A 48 -7.55 3.64 4.55
N LEU A 49 -6.36 3.54 3.95
CA LEU A 49 -5.27 2.70 4.43
C LEU A 49 -4.19 3.46 5.18
N HIS A 50 -3.94 4.73 4.83
CA HIS A 50 -2.81 5.50 5.35
C HIS A 50 -2.95 5.90 6.83
N ASP A 51 -4.16 5.88 7.38
CA ASP A 51 -4.43 6.07 8.81
C ASP A 51 -4.10 4.83 9.64
N LEU A 52 -3.94 3.66 9.01
CA LEU A 52 -3.55 2.44 9.69
C LEU A 52 -2.02 2.36 9.81
N ASP A 53 -1.56 1.58 10.78
CA ASP A 53 -0.16 1.13 10.77
C ASP A 53 0.14 0.39 9.45
N LEU A 54 1.32 0.62 8.89
CA LEU A 54 1.70 0.09 7.58
C LEU A 54 1.59 -1.44 7.52
N GLN A 55 1.99 -2.15 8.58
CA GLN A 55 1.90 -3.60 8.64
C GLN A 55 0.44 -4.06 8.70
N VAL A 56 -0.40 -3.34 9.46
CA VAL A 56 -1.85 -3.62 9.52
C VAL A 56 -2.50 -3.44 8.16
N ALA A 57 -2.17 -2.37 7.43
CA ALA A 57 -2.66 -2.14 6.07
C ALA A 57 -2.25 -3.27 5.12
N VAL A 58 -0.98 -3.70 5.16
CA VAL A 58 -0.46 -4.78 4.32
C VAL A 58 -1.11 -6.13 4.64
N CYS A 59 -1.24 -6.49 5.92
CA CYS A 59 -1.90 -7.73 6.34
C CYS A 59 -3.36 -7.75 5.89
N LYS A 60 -4.10 -6.66 6.14
CA LYS A 60 -5.52 -6.54 5.75
C LYS A 60 -5.72 -6.65 4.24
N MET A 61 -4.86 -6.01 3.44
CA MET A 61 -4.94 -6.13 1.97
C MET A 61 -4.56 -7.53 1.49
N GLY A 62 -3.59 -8.18 2.13
CA GLY A 62 -3.25 -9.56 1.80
C GLY A 62 -4.39 -10.53 2.10
N GLU A 63 -5.05 -10.40 3.25
CA GLU A 63 -6.24 -11.19 3.59
C GLU A 63 -7.38 -10.98 2.57
N GLN A 64 -7.63 -9.72 2.15
CA GLN A 64 -8.60 -9.42 1.11
C GLN A 64 -8.24 -10.01 -0.26
N CYS A 65 -6.95 -10.18 -0.54
CA CYS A 65 -6.44 -10.86 -1.72
C CYS A 65 -6.41 -12.40 -1.59
N GLY A 66 -6.89 -12.96 -0.48
CA GLY A 66 -6.86 -14.40 -0.21
C GLY A 66 -5.47 -14.93 0.15
N LEU A 67 -4.55 -14.05 0.55
CA LEU A 67 -3.21 -14.42 1.02
C LEU A 67 -3.24 -14.58 2.54
N ASN A 68 -2.74 -15.71 3.03
CA ASN A 68 -2.51 -15.90 4.47
C ASN A 68 -1.08 -15.50 4.82
N MET A 69 -0.93 -14.81 5.96
CA MET A 69 0.37 -14.58 6.57
C MET A 69 0.98 -15.95 6.92
N ARG A 70 2.12 -16.27 6.29
CA ARG A 70 2.87 -17.50 6.58
C ARG A 70 3.76 -17.34 7.80
#